data_AF-A0A661CPC9-F1
#
_entry.id   AF-A0A661CPC9-F1
#
_cell.length_a   1.000
_cell.length_b   1.000
_cell.length_c   1.000
_cell.angle_alpha   90.00
_cell.angle_beta   90.00
_cell.angle_gamma   90.00
#
_symmetry.space_group_name_H-M   'P 1'
#
loop_
_entity.id
_entity.type
_entity.pdbx_description
1 polymer ?
#
loop_
_entity_poly.entity_id
_entity_poly.type
_entity_poly.pdbx_seq_one_letter_code
_entity_poly.pdbx_strand_id
1 'polypeptide(L)'
;MAETYEHPSDVDMNFRQNIVVEKPTVRVDSNSTADHSKFEELKQPFSSGPEVTKTCLKCHTEAGHQFMKNIHWTWNYKNEKTGQLLGKKHLVNNFCTNARGNEGMCAQCHAGYGWKDETFDFTNQDNIDCIVCHDRSGTYYKTPPTEGNATCSIMFEGKQPIQWSEVAQSVGLPARENCGGCHFYGGGGDGVKHGDLDSSLIHPDKKLDVHMDEAGLNFSCNSCHVSDKHIWEGSRYDVVAKDTKGTGKPGQ
;
A
#
# COMPACT_ATOMS: atom_id res chain seq x y z
N MET A 1 -7.76 -39.77 20.72
CA MET A 1 -7.82 -39.40 19.29
C MET A 1 -8.58 -38.09 19.24
N ALA A 2 -7.89 -36.98 19.00
CA ALA A 2 -8.53 -35.68 18.96
C ALA A 2 -9.30 -35.59 17.64
N GLU A 3 -10.61 -35.43 17.73
CA GLU A 3 -11.49 -35.20 16.59
C GLU A 3 -11.06 -33.90 15.91
N THR A 4 -10.69 -33.99 14.64
CA THR A 4 -10.48 -32.85 13.76
C THR A 4 -11.84 -32.21 13.52
N TYR A 5 -12.12 -31.12 14.24
CA TYR A 5 -13.29 -30.30 14.00
C TYR A 5 -13.07 -29.58 12.67
N GLU A 6 -13.66 -30.10 11.59
CA GLU A 6 -13.78 -29.35 10.34
C GLU A 6 -14.69 -28.15 10.61
N HIS A 7 -14.11 -26.95 10.62
CA HIS A 7 -14.87 -25.72 10.67
C HIS A 7 -15.63 -25.56 9.34
N PRO A 8 -16.97 -25.56 9.33
CA PRO A 8 -17.73 -25.29 8.11
C PRO A 8 -17.41 -23.87 7.63
N SER A 9 -17.16 -23.74 6.33
CA SER A 9 -16.71 -22.54 5.61
C SER A 9 -17.78 -21.44 5.47
N ASP A 10 -18.71 -21.32 6.42
CA ASP A 10 -19.79 -20.32 6.38
C ASP A 10 -19.34 -18.91 6.80
N VAL A 11 -18.06 -18.77 7.14
CA VAL A 11 -17.33 -17.50 7.17
C VAL A 11 -16.42 -17.47 5.95
N ASP A 12 -17.02 -17.35 4.76
CA ASP A 12 -16.30 -16.91 3.57
C ASP A 12 -15.86 -15.44 3.79
N MET A 13 -14.82 -15.30 4.59
CA MET A 13 -14.09 -14.08 4.91
C MET A 13 -12.93 -13.97 3.92
N ASN A 14 -13.17 -14.24 2.62
CA ASN A 14 -12.24 -14.06 1.49
C ASN A 14 -11.85 -12.58 1.27
N PHE A 15 -11.75 -11.76 2.31
CA PHE A 15 -11.57 -10.32 2.24
C PHE A 15 -10.33 -9.87 1.46
N ARG A 16 -9.35 -10.77 1.27
CA ARG A 16 -8.14 -10.56 0.43
C ARG A 16 -7.61 -11.83 -0.25
N GLN A 17 -8.26 -12.99 -0.05
CA GLN A 17 -7.65 -14.29 -0.31
C GLN A 17 -7.45 -14.58 -1.81
N ASN A 18 -8.30 -14.06 -2.70
CA ASN A 18 -8.29 -14.48 -4.10
C ASN A 18 -7.94 -13.39 -5.12
N ILE A 19 -7.69 -12.16 -4.68
CA ILE A 19 -7.37 -11.08 -5.63
C ILE A 19 -5.87 -11.11 -5.92
N VAL A 20 -5.47 -11.99 -6.83
CA VAL A 20 -4.36 -11.71 -7.73
C VAL A 20 -4.89 -10.63 -8.67
N VAL A 21 -4.15 -9.54 -8.84
CA VAL A 21 -4.52 -8.57 -9.87
C VAL A 21 -4.10 -9.18 -11.20
N GLU A 22 -4.94 -10.03 -11.76
CA GLU A 22 -4.64 -10.81 -12.98
C GLU A 22 -4.26 -9.90 -14.15
N LYS A 23 -4.81 -8.69 -14.16
CA LYS A 23 -4.52 -7.66 -15.16
C LYS A 23 -4.21 -6.33 -14.45
N PRO A 24 -2.94 -6.07 -14.08
CA PRO A 24 -2.55 -4.77 -13.56
C PRO A 24 -2.98 -3.65 -14.49
N THR A 25 -3.45 -2.53 -13.92
CA THR A 25 -4.02 -1.43 -14.72
C THR A 25 -2.95 -0.77 -15.58
N VAL A 26 -3.31 -0.37 -16.80
CA VAL A 26 -2.34 0.25 -17.70
C VAL A 26 -2.10 1.70 -17.28
N ARG A 27 -0.83 2.05 -17.07
CA ARG A 27 -0.37 3.42 -16.80
C ARG A 27 -0.10 4.14 -18.11
N VAL A 28 -1.01 5.03 -18.51
CA VAL A 28 -0.89 5.83 -19.75
C VAL A 28 0.21 6.90 -19.70
N ASP A 29 0.72 7.19 -18.50
CA ASP A 29 1.74 8.20 -18.21
C ASP A 29 3.12 7.60 -17.84
N SER A 30 3.29 6.30 -18.04
CA SER A 30 4.53 5.60 -17.68
C SER A 30 5.66 5.89 -18.68
N ASN A 31 6.40 6.97 -18.43
CA ASN A 31 7.61 7.34 -19.17
C ASN A 31 8.90 6.94 -18.41
N SER A 32 8.92 5.75 -17.80
CA SER A 32 10.09 5.29 -17.05
C SER A 32 11.33 5.26 -17.96
N THR A 33 12.43 5.83 -17.48
CA THR A 33 13.74 5.77 -18.15
C THR A 33 14.55 4.53 -17.73
N ALA A 34 14.03 3.71 -16.81
CA ALA A 34 14.66 2.51 -16.30
C ALA A 34 13.75 1.29 -16.49
N ASP A 35 14.37 0.17 -16.88
CA ASP A 35 13.73 -1.13 -16.99
C ASP A 35 14.37 -2.04 -15.94
N HIS A 36 13.63 -2.31 -14.86
CA HIS A 36 14.18 -2.99 -13.69
C HIS A 36 14.53 -4.46 -13.96
N SER A 37 13.92 -5.09 -14.97
CA SER A 37 14.29 -6.44 -15.41
C SER A 37 15.71 -6.54 -15.96
N LYS A 38 16.31 -5.41 -16.35
CA LYS A 38 17.66 -5.35 -16.93
C LYS A 38 18.76 -5.11 -15.91
N PHE A 39 18.45 -4.79 -14.65
CA PHE A 39 19.47 -4.62 -13.61
C PHE A 39 19.95 -5.97 -13.08
N GLU A 40 21.25 -6.22 -13.17
CA GLU A 40 21.85 -7.48 -12.69
C GLU A 40 21.67 -7.64 -11.17
N GLU A 41 21.66 -6.52 -10.43
CA GLU A 41 21.42 -6.50 -8.99
C GLU A 41 20.01 -7.02 -8.62
N LEU A 42 19.04 -7.02 -9.54
CA LEU A 42 17.68 -7.49 -9.29
C LEU A 42 17.43 -8.93 -9.78
N LYS A 43 18.41 -9.54 -10.46
CA LYS A 43 18.34 -10.94 -10.91
C LYS A 43 18.78 -11.95 -9.86
N GLN A 44 19.39 -11.48 -8.77
CA GLN A 44 19.76 -12.32 -7.64
C GLN A 44 18.52 -12.84 -6.89
N PRO A 45 18.63 -13.99 -6.21
CA PRO A 45 17.56 -14.46 -5.32
C PRO A 45 17.43 -13.55 -4.11
N PHE A 46 16.19 -13.26 -3.71
CA PHE A 46 15.86 -12.54 -2.47
C PHE A 46 15.00 -13.42 -1.57
N SER A 47 15.25 -13.36 -0.27
CA SER A 47 14.50 -14.08 0.75
C SER A 47 13.42 -13.22 1.43
N SER A 48 13.53 -11.88 1.32
CA SER A 48 12.64 -10.96 2.02
C SER A 48 12.56 -9.58 1.37
N GLY A 49 11.49 -8.84 1.69
CA GLY A 49 11.31 -7.45 1.29
C GLY A 49 12.45 -6.51 1.70
N PRO A 50 12.97 -6.55 2.95
CA PRO A 50 14.13 -5.75 3.33
C PRO A 50 15.40 -5.98 2.49
N GLU A 51 15.63 -7.18 1.97
CA GLU A 51 16.75 -7.43 1.04
C GLU A 51 16.53 -6.77 -0.32
N VAL A 52 15.29 -6.77 -0.80
CA VAL A 52 14.89 -6.02 -1.99
C VAL A 52 15.10 -4.53 -1.76
N THR A 53 14.59 -3.97 -0.66
CA THR A 53 14.75 -2.55 -0.29
C THR A 53 16.22 -2.14 -0.22
N LYS A 54 17.06 -2.92 0.46
CA LYS A 54 18.52 -2.70 0.50
C LYS A 54 19.13 -2.61 -0.90
N THR A 55 18.63 -3.39 -1.85
CA THR A 55 19.10 -3.37 -3.24
C THR A 55 18.59 -2.15 -3.99
N CYS A 56 17.31 -1.80 -3.85
CA CYS A 56 16.74 -0.58 -4.42
C CYS A 56 17.51 0.67 -3.98
N LEU A 57 17.86 0.76 -2.68
CA LEU A 57 18.56 1.92 -2.11
C LEU A 57 19.99 2.11 -2.60
N LYS A 58 20.60 1.11 -3.27
CA LYS A 58 21.91 1.28 -3.94
C LYS A 58 21.85 2.27 -5.10
N CYS A 59 20.68 2.38 -5.75
CA CYS A 59 20.46 3.27 -6.89
C CYS A 59 19.52 4.43 -6.54
N HIS A 60 18.52 4.20 -5.69
CA HIS A 60 17.55 5.19 -5.24
C HIS A 60 17.97 5.84 -3.91
N THR A 61 19.17 6.41 -3.87
CA THR A 61 19.86 6.84 -2.64
C THR A 61 19.09 7.89 -1.83
N GLU A 62 18.31 8.74 -2.51
CA GLU A 62 17.51 9.77 -1.85
C GLU A 62 16.09 9.31 -1.48
N ALA A 63 15.60 8.24 -2.10
CA ALA A 63 14.20 7.85 -1.99
C ALA A 63 13.82 7.46 -0.55
N GLY A 64 14.68 6.72 0.15
CA GLY A 64 14.42 6.33 1.53
C GLY A 64 14.33 7.55 2.47
N HIS A 65 15.29 8.48 2.38
CA HIS A 65 15.28 9.72 3.16
C HIS A 65 14.07 10.62 2.87
N GLN A 66 13.62 10.64 1.62
CA GLN A 66 12.42 11.37 1.20
C GLN A 66 11.16 10.71 1.76
N PHE A 67 11.01 9.40 1.56
CA PHE A 67 9.84 8.64 1.95
C PHE A 67 9.62 8.61 3.46
N MET A 68 10.68 8.54 4.26
CA MET A 68 10.56 8.50 5.73
C MET A 68 10.00 9.78 6.35
N LYS A 69 9.91 10.88 5.59
CA LYS A 69 9.23 12.11 6.02
C LYS A 69 7.72 12.07 5.76
N ASN A 70 7.25 11.09 4.98
CA ASN A 70 5.87 10.96 4.56
C ASN A 70 4.96 10.39 5.68
N ILE A 71 3.67 10.73 5.64
CA ILE A 71 2.65 10.19 6.56
C ILE A 71 2.44 8.67 6.43
N HIS A 72 2.65 8.07 5.26
CA HIS A 72 2.59 6.62 5.03
C HIS A 72 3.70 5.88 5.80
N TRP A 73 4.84 6.54 6.06
CA TRP A 73 5.88 6.03 6.95
C TRP A 73 5.58 6.33 8.41
N THR A 74 5.32 7.59 8.77
CA THR A 74 5.25 8.01 10.18
C THR A 74 3.92 7.70 10.85
N TRP A 75 2.84 7.58 10.06
CA TRP A 75 1.43 7.55 10.50
C TRP A 75 1.06 8.71 11.46
N ASN A 76 1.80 9.81 11.38
CA ASN A 76 1.68 10.96 12.26
C ASN A 76 1.48 12.23 11.43
N TYR A 77 0.58 13.09 11.90
CA TYR A 77 0.31 14.39 11.34
C TYR A 77 0.06 15.38 12.47
N LYS A 78 0.79 16.49 12.51
CA LYS A 78 0.51 17.59 13.44
C LYS A 78 -0.28 18.66 12.70
N ASN A 79 -1.50 18.93 13.14
CA ASN A 79 -2.27 20.05 12.61
C ASN A 79 -1.66 21.37 13.10
N GLU A 80 -1.17 22.20 12.19
CA GLU A 80 -0.48 23.45 12.55
C GLU A 80 -1.41 24.50 13.16
N LYS A 81 -2.70 24.50 12.78
CA LYS A 81 -3.70 25.46 13.25
C LYS A 81 -4.17 25.14 14.66
N THR A 82 -4.39 23.86 14.96
CA THR A 82 -4.97 23.41 16.24
C THR A 82 -3.96 22.81 17.21
N GLY A 83 -2.76 22.46 16.74
CA GLY A 83 -1.74 21.74 17.50
C GLY A 83 -2.05 20.26 17.74
N GLN A 84 -3.17 19.74 17.24
CA GLN A 84 -3.59 18.35 17.44
C GLN A 84 -2.64 17.37 16.74
N LEU A 85 -2.36 16.25 17.40
CA LEU A 85 -1.72 15.09 16.80
C LEU A 85 -2.79 14.17 16.21
N LEU A 86 -2.71 13.95 14.90
CA LEU A 86 -3.60 13.14 14.09
C LEU A 86 -2.76 12.11 13.32
N GLY A 87 -3.41 11.29 12.50
CA GLY A 87 -2.75 10.16 11.82
C GLY A 87 -3.05 8.84 12.51
N LYS A 88 -2.80 7.73 11.81
CA LYS A 88 -3.21 6.39 12.25
C LYS A 88 -2.57 5.98 13.59
N LYS A 89 -1.42 6.57 13.96
CA LYS A 89 -0.77 6.37 15.26
C LYS A 89 -1.53 7.00 16.45
N HIS A 90 -2.38 8.00 16.19
CA HIS A 90 -3.04 8.80 17.22
C HIS A 90 -4.56 8.66 17.26
N LEU A 91 -5.18 8.33 16.13
CA LEU A 91 -6.63 8.36 16.00
C LEU A 91 -7.32 7.15 16.61
N VAL A 92 -8.45 7.44 17.26
CA VAL A 92 -9.46 6.46 17.67
C VAL A 92 -10.65 6.56 16.73
N ASN A 93 -11.18 5.42 16.30
CA ASN A 93 -12.36 5.30 15.45
C ASN A 93 -13.29 4.19 15.98
N ASN A 94 -14.41 3.95 15.29
CA ASN A 94 -15.43 2.97 15.64
C ASN A 94 -15.33 1.65 14.84
N PHE A 95 -14.21 1.40 14.15
CA PHE A 95 -13.90 0.11 13.51
C PHE A 95 -13.01 -0.70 14.46
N CYS A 96 -11.74 -0.91 14.12
CA CYS A 96 -10.76 -1.60 14.98
C CYS A 96 -10.26 -0.74 16.16
N THR A 97 -11.01 0.29 16.56
CA THR A 97 -10.65 1.28 17.58
C THR A 97 -9.42 2.12 17.24
N ASN A 98 -8.20 1.61 17.39
CA ASN A 98 -6.97 2.37 17.16
C ASN A 98 -5.77 1.44 16.87
N ALA A 99 -4.71 1.99 16.28
CA ALA A 99 -3.52 1.20 15.94
C ALA A 99 -2.56 0.99 17.12
N ARG A 100 -2.59 1.83 18.15
CA ARG A 100 -1.66 1.76 19.27
C ARG A 100 -1.93 0.52 20.13
N GLY A 101 -0.89 -0.29 20.34
CA GLY A 101 -1.01 -1.61 20.98
C GLY A 101 -1.61 -2.70 20.07
N ASN A 102 -1.96 -2.36 18.82
CA ASN A 102 -2.47 -3.29 17.81
C ASN A 102 -1.64 -3.22 16.51
N GLU A 103 -0.42 -2.67 16.56
CA GLU A 103 0.41 -2.39 15.39
C GLU A 103 0.68 -3.67 14.60
N GLY A 104 0.92 -4.79 15.28
CA GLY A 104 1.15 -6.11 14.68
C GLY A 104 0.11 -6.53 13.63
N MET A 105 -1.16 -6.14 13.79
CA MET A 105 -2.20 -6.35 12.76
C MET A 105 -2.36 -5.12 11.86
N CYS A 106 -2.41 -3.93 12.45
CA CYS A 106 -2.70 -2.69 11.71
C CYS A 106 -1.65 -2.37 10.65
N ALA A 107 -0.40 -2.75 10.89
CA ALA A 107 0.78 -2.51 10.04
C ALA A 107 0.85 -3.42 8.83
N GLN A 108 -0.12 -4.32 8.64
CA GLN A 108 -0.35 -4.93 7.32
C GLN A 108 -0.56 -3.86 6.23
N CYS A 109 -1.13 -2.70 6.57
CA CYS A 109 -1.29 -1.57 5.66
C CYS A 109 -0.27 -0.45 5.92
N HIS A 110 0.84 -0.73 6.62
CA HIS A 110 1.96 0.20 6.73
C HIS A 110 2.93 -0.05 5.58
N ALA A 111 3.51 1.03 5.03
CA ALA A 111 4.49 0.94 3.95
C ALA A 111 5.90 0.64 4.49
N GLY A 112 5.99 -0.32 5.40
CA GLY A 112 7.22 -0.76 6.03
C GLY A 112 7.13 -2.20 6.51
N TYR A 113 8.28 -2.81 6.74
CA TYR A 113 8.43 -4.19 7.19
C TYR A 113 8.72 -4.23 8.69
N GLY A 114 8.01 -5.08 9.44
CA GLY A 114 8.36 -5.41 10.83
C GLY A 114 7.82 -4.47 11.91
N TRP A 115 6.92 -3.53 11.59
CA TRP A 115 6.29 -2.70 12.62
C TRP A 115 5.25 -3.49 13.43
N LYS A 116 5.69 -4.05 14.56
CA LYS A 116 4.86 -4.86 15.46
C LYS A 116 4.42 -4.15 16.74
N ASP A 117 5.17 -3.16 17.20
CA ASP A 117 4.95 -2.44 18.46
C ASP A 117 5.71 -1.08 18.48
N GLU A 118 5.76 -0.42 19.63
CA GLU A 118 6.41 0.89 19.81
C GLU A 118 7.95 0.86 19.61
N THR A 119 8.58 -0.31 19.53
CA THR A 119 10.04 -0.45 19.34
C THR A 119 10.50 -0.40 17.88
N PHE A 120 9.57 -0.21 16.94
CA PHE A 120 9.89 -0.12 15.52
C PHE A 120 10.87 1.02 15.21
N ASP A 121 11.95 0.70 14.52
CA ASP A 121 12.98 1.66 14.14
C ASP A 121 12.57 2.44 12.88
N PHE A 122 11.95 3.59 13.10
CA PHE A 122 11.58 4.55 12.04
C PHE A 122 12.78 5.25 11.40
N THR A 123 14.03 4.96 11.81
CA THR A 123 15.26 5.52 11.23
C THR A 123 15.95 4.55 10.27
N ASN A 124 15.58 3.27 10.28
CA ASN A 124 16.14 2.27 9.40
C ASN A 124 15.43 2.26 8.04
N GLN A 125 16.13 2.71 6.99
CA GLN A 125 15.63 2.74 5.61
C GLN A 125 15.37 1.35 5.02
N ASP A 126 16.06 0.31 5.51
CA ASP A 126 15.88 -1.06 5.01
C ASP A 126 14.49 -1.61 5.35
N ASN A 127 13.82 -1.02 6.34
CA ASN A 127 12.47 -1.38 6.73
C ASN A 127 11.41 -0.73 5.82
N ILE A 128 11.77 0.08 4.83
CA ILE A 128 10.81 0.66 3.88
C ILE A 128 10.28 -0.44 2.97
N ASP A 129 8.97 -0.42 2.71
CA ASP A 129 8.36 -1.30 1.73
C ASP A 129 8.23 -0.58 0.39
N CYS A 130 9.27 -0.65 -0.45
CA CYS A 130 9.22 -0.05 -1.78
C CYS A 130 8.19 -0.75 -2.69
N ILE A 131 7.98 -2.04 -2.47
CA ILE A 131 7.22 -2.91 -3.36
C ILE A 131 5.72 -2.70 -3.23
N VAL A 132 5.19 -2.45 -2.03
CA VAL A 132 3.74 -2.27 -1.82
C VAL A 132 3.12 -1.20 -2.75
N CYS A 133 3.89 -0.15 -3.07
CA CYS A 133 3.46 0.87 -4.00
C CYS A 133 3.91 0.60 -5.44
N HIS A 134 5.06 -0.03 -5.66
CA HIS A 134 5.69 -0.09 -6.98
C HIS A 134 5.52 -1.40 -7.73
N ASP A 135 5.02 -2.47 -7.12
CA ASP A 135 4.77 -3.74 -7.81
C ASP A 135 3.84 -3.56 -9.03
N ARG A 136 4.27 -4.04 -10.20
CA ARG A 136 3.41 -4.16 -11.39
C ARG A 136 3.23 -5.61 -11.84
N SER A 137 3.73 -6.59 -11.09
CA SER A 137 3.43 -8.01 -11.36
C SER A 137 1.99 -8.37 -10.99
N GLY A 138 1.39 -7.66 -10.02
CA GLY A 138 0.04 -7.95 -9.52
C GLY A 138 0.03 -9.12 -8.52
N THR A 139 1.21 -9.62 -8.14
CA THR A 139 1.37 -10.80 -7.28
C THR A 139 1.81 -10.45 -5.86
N TYR A 140 2.29 -9.22 -5.63
CA TYR A 140 2.71 -8.81 -4.30
C TYR A 140 1.51 -8.69 -3.34
N TYR A 141 1.66 -9.28 -2.16
CA TYR A 141 0.74 -9.10 -1.05
C TYR A 141 1.53 -8.95 0.24
N LYS A 142 0.90 -8.32 1.23
CA LYS A 142 1.50 -8.09 2.54
C LYS A 142 0.72 -8.81 3.63
N THR A 143 1.43 -9.61 4.41
CA THR A 143 0.92 -10.22 5.63
C THR A 143 1.18 -9.29 6.82
N PRO A 144 0.39 -9.39 7.90
CA PRO A 144 0.68 -8.70 9.14
C PRO A 144 2.07 -9.08 9.68
N PRO A 145 2.83 -8.13 10.26
CA PRO A 145 4.16 -8.41 10.82
C PRO A 145 4.14 -9.32 12.07
N THR A 146 2.96 -9.62 12.62
CA THR A 146 2.77 -10.61 13.68
C THR A 146 1.78 -11.67 13.21
N GLU A 147 2.01 -12.93 13.54
CA GLU A 147 1.08 -14.03 13.23
C GLU A 147 -0.29 -13.84 13.90
N GLY A 148 -0.31 -13.19 15.06
CA GLY A 148 -1.55 -12.90 15.78
C GLY A 148 -2.26 -14.17 16.24
N ASN A 149 -3.59 -14.16 16.17
CA ASN A 149 -4.41 -15.33 16.45
C ASN A 149 -4.46 -16.24 15.21
N ALA A 150 -4.47 -17.57 15.39
CA ALA A 150 -4.58 -18.54 14.30
C ALA A 150 -5.77 -18.28 13.36
N THR A 151 -6.90 -17.78 13.89
CA THR A 151 -8.06 -17.38 13.08
C THR A 151 -7.75 -16.22 12.13
N CYS A 152 -6.79 -15.35 12.44
CA CYS A 152 -6.34 -14.30 11.53
C CYS A 152 -5.47 -14.85 10.39
N SER A 153 -4.77 -15.97 10.60
CA SER A 153 -3.94 -16.61 9.58
C SER A 153 -4.73 -17.15 8.39
N ILE A 154 -6.03 -17.45 8.59
CA ILE A 154 -6.91 -17.91 7.52
C ILE A 154 -6.90 -16.93 6.35
N MET A 155 -6.83 -15.61 6.59
CA MET A 155 -6.85 -14.57 5.55
C MET A 155 -5.76 -14.69 4.47
N PHE A 156 -4.73 -15.51 4.69
CA PHE A 156 -3.62 -15.73 3.76
C PHE A 156 -3.43 -17.19 3.38
N GLU A 157 -4.36 -18.07 3.77
CA GLU A 157 -4.32 -19.47 3.39
C GLU A 157 -4.38 -19.63 1.86
N GLY A 158 -3.60 -20.56 1.32
CA GLY A 158 -3.50 -20.78 -0.13
C GLY A 158 -2.68 -19.76 -0.92
N LYS A 159 -2.25 -18.63 -0.32
CA LYS A 159 -1.35 -17.68 -1.00
C LYS A 159 0.00 -18.35 -1.28
N GLN A 160 0.46 -18.23 -2.53
CA GLN A 160 1.77 -18.71 -2.93
C GLN A 160 2.87 -17.81 -2.35
N PRO A 161 4.05 -18.36 -2.03
CA PRO A 161 5.19 -17.55 -1.60
C PRO A 161 5.50 -16.44 -2.62
N ILE A 162 5.78 -15.24 -2.11
CA ILE A 162 6.15 -14.09 -2.93
C ILE A 162 7.41 -14.43 -3.73
N GLN A 163 7.34 -14.28 -5.05
CA GLN A 163 8.50 -14.39 -5.94
C GLN A 163 9.26 -13.06 -5.92
N TRP A 164 10.07 -12.85 -4.88
CA TRP A 164 10.69 -11.54 -4.61
C TRP A 164 11.49 -10.96 -5.78
N SER A 165 12.23 -11.79 -6.52
CA SER A 165 12.99 -11.33 -7.68
C SER A 165 12.09 -10.89 -8.84
N GLU A 166 10.97 -11.59 -9.08
CA GLU A 166 10.00 -11.22 -10.12
C GLU A 166 9.32 -9.89 -9.76
N VAL A 167 8.86 -9.77 -8.52
CA VAL A 167 8.24 -8.54 -8.01
C VAL A 167 9.21 -7.36 -8.06
N ALA A 168 10.46 -7.55 -7.66
CA ALA A 168 11.50 -6.51 -7.70
C ALA A 168 11.84 -6.07 -9.14
N GLN A 169 11.84 -6.99 -10.10
CA GLN A 169 12.08 -6.68 -11.52
C GLN A 169 10.87 -6.04 -12.20
N SER A 170 9.66 -6.28 -11.68
CA SER A 170 8.40 -5.78 -12.22
C SER A 170 8.02 -4.40 -11.69
N VAL A 171 8.90 -3.72 -10.95
CA VAL A 171 8.55 -2.42 -10.35
C VAL A 171 8.37 -1.32 -11.40
N GLY A 172 7.39 -0.45 -11.15
CA GLY A 172 7.04 0.67 -12.02
C GLY A 172 6.27 1.76 -11.28
N LEU A 173 5.64 2.69 -12.03
CA LEU A 173 4.79 3.71 -11.40
C LEU A 173 3.57 3.05 -10.73
N PRO A 174 3.24 3.39 -9.47
CA PRO A 174 2.11 2.81 -8.73
C PRO A 174 0.81 2.98 -9.50
N ALA A 175 -0.08 2.00 -9.56
CA ALA A 175 -1.42 2.18 -10.15
C ALA A 175 -2.52 1.99 -9.09
N ARG A 176 -3.79 1.89 -9.52
CA ARG A 176 -4.94 1.91 -8.59
C ARG A 176 -4.91 0.74 -7.61
N GLU A 177 -4.52 -0.44 -8.08
CA GLU A 177 -4.38 -1.65 -7.27
C GLU A 177 -3.30 -1.53 -6.18
N ASN A 178 -2.22 -0.77 -6.42
CA ASN A 178 -1.15 -0.58 -5.43
C ASN A 178 -1.66 0.24 -4.24
N CYS A 179 -2.34 1.35 -4.52
CA CYS A 179 -3.02 2.15 -3.49
C CYS A 179 -4.14 1.34 -2.82
N GLY A 180 -4.92 0.63 -3.65
CA GLY A 180 -6.07 -0.17 -3.25
C GLY A 180 -5.75 -1.30 -2.28
N GLY A 181 -4.57 -1.92 -2.38
CA GLY A 181 -4.13 -2.97 -1.45
C GLY A 181 -4.18 -2.57 0.03
N CYS A 182 -4.16 -1.26 0.32
CA CYS A 182 -4.41 -0.71 1.65
C CYS A 182 -5.72 0.09 1.73
N HIS A 183 -6.03 0.90 0.72
CA HIS A 183 -7.10 1.89 0.79
C HIS A 183 -8.50 1.31 0.54
N PHE A 184 -8.63 0.23 -0.23
CA PHE A 184 -9.94 -0.41 -0.51
C PHE A 184 -10.40 -1.28 0.65
N TYR A 185 -9.46 -1.86 1.40
CA TYR A 185 -9.72 -2.88 2.41
C TYR A 185 -9.54 -2.38 3.85
N GLY A 186 -9.70 -1.08 4.07
CA GLY A 186 -9.58 -0.46 5.38
C GLY A 186 -10.65 -0.98 6.35
N GLY A 187 -10.28 -1.31 7.58
CA GLY A 187 -11.23 -1.85 8.56
C GLY A 187 -11.53 -3.34 8.41
N GLY A 188 -10.81 -4.05 7.54
CA GLY A 188 -10.83 -5.51 7.45
C GLY A 188 -11.61 -6.09 6.27
N GLY A 189 -12.19 -5.26 5.41
CA GLY A 189 -12.91 -5.72 4.22
C GLY A 189 -13.05 -4.64 3.15
N ASP A 190 -13.47 -5.05 1.96
CA ASP A 190 -13.60 -4.20 0.78
C ASP A 190 -14.69 -3.15 0.94
N GLY A 191 -14.37 -1.87 0.71
CA GLY A 191 -15.29 -0.74 0.87
C GLY A 191 -15.80 -0.49 2.31
N VAL A 192 -15.30 -1.24 3.31
CA VAL A 192 -15.87 -1.24 4.67
C VAL A 192 -15.72 0.10 5.38
N LYS A 193 -14.53 0.72 5.28
CA LYS A 193 -14.23 1.98 6.00
C LYS A 193 -14.47 3.23 5.17
N HIS A 194 -14.20 3.16 3.87
CA HIS A 194 -14.39 4.24 2.91
C HIS A 194 -15.24 3.69 1.77
N GLY A 195 -16.56 3.90 1.85
CA GLY A 195 -17.50 3.33 0.87
C GLY A 195 -17.39 3.94 -0.53
N ASP A 196 -16.55 4.97 -0.69
CA ASP A 196 -16.14 5.56 -1.96
C ASP A 196 -14.85 4.93 -2.54
N LEU A 197 -14.21 4.00 -1.82
CA LEU A 197 -12.97 3.34 -2.23
C LEU A 197 -13.06 1.82 -2.00
N ASP A 198 -13.28 1.08 -3.08
CA ASP A 198 -13.34 -0.39 -3.08
C ASP A 198 -12.67 -1.00 -4.33
N SER A 199 -12.55 -2.33 -4.37
CA SER A 199 -11.86 -3.08 -5.43
C SER A 199 -12.42 -2.86 -6.84
N SER A 200 -13.67 -2.42 -7.00
CA SER A 200 -14.24 -2.04 -8.30
C SER A 200 -13.51 -0.87 -8.97
N LEU A 201 -12.77 -0.07 -8.19
CA LEU A 201 -11.93 1.01 -8.70
C LEU A 201 -10.63 0.52 -9.35
N ILE A 202 -10.33 -0.78 -9.37
CA ILE A 202 -9.21 -1.28 -10.18
C ILE A 202 -9.55 -1.12 -11.67
N HIS A 203 -10.71 -1.59 -12.11
CA HIS A 203 -11.18 -1.46 -13.50
C HIS A 203 -12.59 -0.83 -13.56
N PRO A 204 -12.74 0.45 -13.16
CA PRO A 204 -14.05 1.06 -13.09
C PRO A 204 -14.54 1.44 -14.48
N ASP A 205 -15.85 1.49 -14.65
CA ASP A 205 -16.48 2.15 -15.79
C ASP A 205 -16.78 3.62 -15.47
N LYS A 206 -17.19 4.36 -16.50
CA LYS A 206 -17.60 5.77 -16.36
C LYS A 206 -18.71 6.03 -15.34
N LYS A 207 -19.62 5.08 -15.11
CA LYS A 207 -20.73 5.28 -14.16
C LYS A 207 -20.22 5.23 -12.73
N LEU A 208 -19.22 4.41 -12.48
CA LEU A 208 -18.56 4.30 -11.18
C LEU A 208 -17.65 5.50 -10.91
N ASP A 209 -16.71 5.80 -11.81
CA ASP A 209 -15.86 6.98 -11.70
C ASP A 209 -15.44 7.51 -13.08
N VAL A 210 -15.84 8.74 -13.39
CA VAL A 210 -15.57 9.36 -14.70
C VAL A 210 -14.09 9.69 -14.96
N HIS A 211 -13.28 9.82 -13.92
CA HIS A 211 -11.84 10.10 -14.01
C HIS A 211 -11.03 8.82 -14.11
N MET A 212 -11.40 7.81 -13.31
CA MET A 212 -10.70 6.52 -13.26
C MET A 212 -11.20 5.50 -14.29
N ASP A 213 -12.32 5.77 -14.98
CA ASP A 213 -12.88 4.97 -16.08
C ASP A 213 -11.78 4.37 -16.97
N GLU A 214 -11.64 3.04 -16.97
CA GLU A 214 -10.56 2.33 -17.66
C GLU A 214 -10.62 2.60 -19.18
N ALA A 215 -11.82 2.78 -19.74
CA ALA A 215 -12.02 3.08 -21.16
C ALA A 215 -11.91 4.59 -21.49
N GLY A 216 -11.84 5.44 -20.47
CA GLY A 216 -11.91 6.89 -20.58
C GLY A 216 -10.59 7.57 -20.23
N LEU A 217 -10.64 8.50 -19.26
CA LEU A 217 -9.45 9.21 -18.78
C LEU A 217 -8.45 8.27 -18.10
N ASN A 218 -8.92 7.15 -17.54
CA ASN A 218 -8.12 6.09 -16.92
C ASN A 218 -7.08 6.62 -15.93
N PHE A 219 -7.46 7.61 -15.12
CA PHE A 219 -6.56 8.18 -14.12
C PHE A 219 -6.21 7.14 -13.06
N SER A 220 -4.96 7.21 -12.63
CA SER A 220 -4.49 6.60 -11.41
C SER A 220 -4.66 7.56 -10.24
N CYS A 221 -4.52 7.06 -9.01
CA CYS A 221 -4.63 7.90 -7.81
C CYS A 221 -3.64 9.09 -7.84
N ASN A 222 -2.41 8.85 -8.32
CA ASN A 222 -1.36 9.87 -8.37
C ASN A 222 -1.47 10.86 -9.53
N SER A 223 -2.47 10.70 -10.41
CA SER A 223 -2.82 11.72 -11.39
C SER A 223 -3.40 12.97 -10.72
N CYS A 224 -4.09 12.79 -9.60
CA CYS A 224 -4.65 13.89 -8.79
C CYS A 224 -3.89 14.07 -7.47
N HIS A 225 -3.55 12.96 -6.78
CA HIS A 225 -2.69 12.98 -5.60
C HIS A 225 -1.23 13.05 -6.03
N VAL A 226 -0.84 14.20 -6.59
CA VAL A 226 0.51 14.42 -7.08
C VAL A 226 1.50 14.22 -5.93
N SER A 227 2.63 13.58 -6.21
CA SER A 227 3.72 13.48 -5.24
C SER A 227 4.98 14.19 -5.72
N ASP A 228 5.62 14.91 -4.80
CA ASP A 228 6.98 15.44 -4.96
C ASP A 228 7.84 14.83 -3.86
N LYS A 229 8.99 14.23 -4.22
CA LYS A 229 9.91 13.57 -3.27
C LYS A 229 9.17 12.62 -2.33
N HIS A 230 8.30 11.77 -2.88
CA HIS A 230 7.48 10.82 -2.14
C HIS A 230 6.56 11.46 -1.07
N ILE A 231 6.33 12.78 -1.11
CA ILE A 231 5.33 13.49 -0.31
C ILE A 231 4.09 13.68 -1.17
N TRP A 232 2.96 13.17 -0.70
CA TRP A 232 1.72 13.13 -1.45
C TRP A 232 0.83 14.31 -1.05
N GLU A 233 0.27 14.97 -2.05
CA GLU A 233 -0.72 16.03 -1.86
C GLU A 233 -2.11 15.45 -1.58
N GLY A 234 -2.91 16.25 -0.87
CA GLY A 234 -4.24 15.85 -0.39
C GLY A 234 -4.20 15.32 1.05
N SER A 235 -5.03 15.91 1.91
CA SER A 235 -5.10 15.54 3.33
C SER A 235 -6.55 15.43 3.77
N ARG A 236 -6.85 14.37 4.53
CA ARG A 236 -8.11 14.24 5.26
C ARG A 236 -8.16 15.15 6.50
N TYR A 237 -7.01 15.61 6.98
CA TYR A 237 -6.90 16.36 8.23
C TYR A 237 -6.89 17.88 8.05
N ASP A 238 -6.47 18.36 6.88
CA ASP A 238 -6.55 19.76 6.49
C ASP A 238 -7.00 19.80 5.03
N VAL A 239 -8.29 19.53 4.83
CA VAL A 239 -8.90 19.42 3.50
C VAL A 239 -8.92 20.79 2.84
N VAL A 240 -8.19 20.93 1.75
CA VAL A 240 -8.35 22.05 0.81
C VAL A 240 -9.06 21.51 -0.42
N ALA A 241 -10.39 21.63 -0.45
CA ALA A 241 -11.24 21.11 -1.53
C ALA A 241 -11.23 22.00 -2.80
N LYS A 242 -10.19 22.81 -2.97
CA LYS A 242 -9.97 23.62 -4.16
C LYS A 242 -8.50 23.60 -4.51
N ASP A 243 -8.22 23.41 -5.79
CA ASP A 243 -6.88 23.65 -6.29
C ASP A 243 -6.58 25.15 -6.22
N THR A 244 -5.56 25.50 -5.43
CA THR A 244 -5.10 26.89 -5.28
C THR A 244 -3.84 27.19 -6.08
N LYS A 245 -3.23 26.17 -6.71
CA LYS A 245 -1.95 26.25 -7.41
C LYS A 245 -2.07 25.96 -8.92
N GLY A 246 -3.19 25.40 -9.38
CA GLY A 246 -3.38 24.90 -10.74
C GLY A 246 -2.95 23.43 -10.88
N THR A 247 -3.34 22.76 -11.96
CA THR A 247 -3.16 21.30 -12.19
C THR A 247 -1.70 20.83 -12.23
N GLY A 248 -0.73 21.73 -12.01
CA GLY A 248 0.66 21.54 -12.42
C GLY A 248 0.76 21.40 -13.95
N LYS A 249 1.96 21.59 -14.48
CA LYS A 249 2.29 21.08 -15.82
C LYS A 249 3.03 19.75 -15.63
N PRO A 250 2.91 18.78 -16.55
CA PRO A 250 3.67 17.54 -16.46
C PRO A 250 5.16 17.82 -16.22
N GLY A 251 5.72 17.28 -15.13
CA GLY A 251 7.14 17.44 -14.78
C GLY A 251 7.50 18.65 -13.91
N GLN A 252 6.54 19.24 -13.18
CA GLN A 252 6.80 20.20 -12.11
C GLN A 252 6.60 19.59 -10.73
#